data_AF-A0A3S1GIU3-F1
#
_entry.id   AF-A0A3S1GIU3-F1
#
_cell.length_a   1.000
_cell.length_b   1.000
_cell.length_c   1.000
_cell.angle_alpha   90.00
_cell.angle_beta   90.00
_cell.angle_gamma   90.00
#
_symmetry.space_group_name_H-M   'P 1'
#
loop_
_entity.id
_entity.type
_entity.pdbx_description
1 polymer ?
#
loop_
_entity_poly.entity_id
_entity_poly.type
_entity_poly.pdbx_seq_one_letter_code
_entity_poly.pdbx_strand_id
1 'polypeptide(L)'
;MIEIVKPALEHLPSYKAALERGWSPDNVRLLEATREQLEAIEQDPVAFLAGLDDPEAKGPPITLPDGTTVPRLPGFRRWIWDGEAAGSIGLRWQKGTSALPPHVLGHIGYA
;
A
#
# COMPACT_ATOMS: atom_id res chain seq x y z
N MET A 1 -11.92 -16.57 10.21
CA MET A 1 -11.87 -15.39 11.13
C MET A 1 -11.17 -14.30 10.36
N ILE A 2 -11.63 -13.04 10.43
CA ILE A 2 -11.00 -11.94 9.70
C ILE A 2 -9.91 -11.31 10.58
N GLU A 3 -8.74 -11.10 10.00
CA GLU A 3 -7.56 -10.56 10.64
C GLU A 3 -6.95 -9.41 9.82
N ILE A 4 -6.19 -8.54 10.51
CA ILE A 4 -5.35 -7.52 9.87
C ILE A 4 -3.90 -7.94 10.05
N VAL A 5 -3.29 -8.46 8.98
CA VAL A 5 -1.95 -9.03 9.04
C VAL A 5 -0.90 -8.03 8.55
N LYS A 6 0.29 -8.08 9.15
CA LYS A 6 1.47 -7.43 8.57
C LYS A 6 1.92 -8.25 7.36
N PRO A 7 2.06 -7.64 6.16
CA PRO A 7 2.53 -8.33 4.98
C PRO A 7 3.88 -9.00 5.24
N ALA A 8 3.99 -10.27 4.87
CA ALA A 8 5.19 -11.09 5.02
C ALA A 8 5.28 -12.09 3.86
N LEU A 9 6.43 -12.73 3.69
CA LEU A 9 6.68 -13.67 2.58
C LEU A 9 5.66 -14.82 2.54
N GLU A 10 5.19 -15.30 3.68
CA GLU A 10 4.17 -16.35 3.77
C GLU A 10 2.80 -15.94 3.18
N HIS A 11 2.46 -14.65 3.26
CA HIS A 11 1.20 -14.11 2.75
C HIS A 11 1.30 -13.73 1.26
N LEU A 12 2.51 -13.46 0.76
CA LEU A 12 2.76 -12.85 -0.54
C LEU A 12 2.19 -13.66 -1.73
N PRO A 13 2.25 -15.01 -1.77
CA PRO A 13 1.68 -15.77 -2.88
C PRO A 13 0.17 -15.52 -3.08
N SER A 14 -0.60 -15.44 -1.99
CA SER A 14 -2.04 -15.19 -2.07
C SER A 14 -2.35 -13.77 -2.55
N TYR A 15 -1.61 -12.79 -2.03
CA TYR A 15 -1.73 -11.39 -2.47
C TYR A 15 -1.40 -11.23 -3.96
N LYS A 16 -0.29 -11.84 -4.41
CA LYS A 16 0.11 -11.85 -5.82
C LYS A 16 -0.96 -12.48 -6.69
N ALA A 17 -1.54 -13.62 -6.26
CA ALA A 17 -2.62 -14.27 -6.99
C ALA A 17 -3.88 -13.38 -7.10
N ALA A 18 -4.20 -12.57 -6.10
CA ALA A 18 -5.30 -11.60 -6.18
C ALA A 18 -5.02 -10.50 -7.23
N LEU A 19 -3.79 -9.96 -7.24
CA LEU A 19 -3.34 -9.01 -8.27
C LEU A 19 -3.42 -9.62 -9.67
N GLU A 20 -2.94 -10.86 -9.86
CA GLU A 20 -2.99 -11.58 -11.15
C GLU A 20 -4.43 -11.84 -11.64
N ARG A 21 -5.40 -11.95 -10.72
CA ARG A 21 -6.84 -12.05 -11.04
C ARG A 21 -7.51 -10.70 -11.35
N GLY A 22 -6.75 -9.60 -11.32
CA GLY A 22 -7.24 -8.27 -11.66
C GLY A 22 -7.80 -7.46 -10.49
N TRP A 23 -7.66 -7.93 -9.25
CA TRP A 23 -7.90 -7.07 -8.09
C TRP A 23 -6.80 -6.00 -8.01
N SER A 24 -7.17 -4.81 -7.52
CA SER A 24 -6.22 -3.70 -7.32
C SER A 24 -6.43 -3.06 -5.96
N PRO A 25 -5.36 -2.82 -5.19
CA PRO A 25 -5.42 -2.07 -3.94
C PRO A 25 -5.49 -0.54 -4.17
N ASP A 26 -5.49 -0.08 -5.42
CA ASP A 26 -5.64 1.33 -5.80
C ASP A 26 -6.88 1.48 -6.68
N ASN A 27 -7.92 2.09 -6.12
CA ASN A 27 -9.22 2.27 -6.78
C ASN A 27 -9.23 3.40 -7.82
N VAL A 28 -8.12 4.13 -8.00
CA VAL A 28 -7.98 5.20 -8.99
C VAL A 28 -7.18 4.72 -10.19
N ARG A 29 -5.99 4.15 -9.95
CA ARG A 29 -5.04 3.71 -10.99
C ARG A 29 -5.30 2.28 -11.46
N LEU A 30 -6.04 1.48 -10.69
CA LEU A 30 -6.51 0.14 -11.04
C LEU A 30 -5.39 -0.76 -11.58
N LEU A 31 -5.48 -1.19 -12.84
CA LEU A 31 -4.57 -2.15 -13.48
C LEU A 31 -3.13 -1.65 -13.59
N GLU A 32 -2.93 -0.33 -13.71
CA GLU A 32 -1.58 0.23 -13.77
C GLU A 32 -0.84 0.02 -12.45
N ALA A 33 -1.50 0.30 -11.32
CA ALA A 33 -0.96 0.04 -9.99
C ALA A 33 -0.78 -1.46 -9.72
N THR A 34 -1.68 -2.31 -10.22
CA THR A 34 -1.54 -3.77 -10.15
C THR A 34 -0.26 -4.23 -10.86
N ARG A 35 -0.02 -3.75 -12.09
CA ARG A 35 1.18 -4.09 -12.88
C ARG A 35 2.47 -3.65 -12.17
N GLU A 36 2.51 -2.44 -11.65
CA GLU A 36 3.67 -1.91 -10.92
C GLU A 36 3.99 -2.73 -9.67
N GLN A 37 2.97 -3.18 -8.94
CA GLN A 37 3.19 -4.04 -7.77
C GLN A 37 3.65 -5.43 -8.14
N LEU A 38 3.08 -6.05 -9.18
CA LEU A 38 3.56 -7.33 -9.68
C LEU A 38 5.03 -7.23 -10.12
N GLU A 39 5.38 -6.16 -10.85
CA GLU A 39 6.77 -5.89 -11.25
C GLU A 39 7.69 -5.70 -10.02
N ALA A 40 7.28 -4.92 -9.02
CA ALA A 40 8.05 -4.74 -7.80
C ALA A 40 8.24 -6.05 -7.01
N ILE A 41 7.20 -6.90 -6.95
CA ILE A 41 7.24 -8.22 -6.30
C ILE A 41 8.23 -9.16 -7.02
N GLU A 42 8.24 -9.15 -8.35
CA GLU A 42 9.17 -9.96 -9.15
C GLU A 42 10.62 -9.49 -9.01
N GLN A 43 10.84 -8.17 -8.93
CA GLN A 43 12.18 -7.60 -8.81
C GLN A 43 12.80 -7.87 -7.42
N ASP A 44 12.07 -7.56 -6.35
CA ASP A 44 12.52 -7.82 -4.99
C ASP A 44 11.31 -7.91 -4.03
N PRO A 45 10.85 -9.12 -3.69
CA PRO A 45 9.68 -9.30 -2.82
C PRO A 45 9.94 -8.81 -1.39
N VAL A 46 11.19 -8.83 -0.92
CA VAL A 46 11.54 -8.39 0.44
C VAL A 46 11.53 -6.87 0.50
N ALA A 47 12.10 -6.18 -0.49
CA ALA A 47 12.04 -4.73 -0.59
C ALA A 47 10.61 -4.23 -0.80
N PHE A 48 9.80 -4.91 -1.62
CA PHE A 48 8.38 -4.61 -1.77
C PHE A 48 7.65 -4.64 -0.43
N LEU A 49 7.80 -5.74 0.33
CA LEU A 49 7.16 -5.89 1.64
C LEU A 49 7.66 -4.84 2.65
N ALA A 50 8.95 -4.53 2.64
CA ALA A 50 9.52 -3.48 3.49
C ALA A 50 8.93 -2.10 3.16
N GLY A 51 8.68 -1.81 1.87
CA GLY A 51 8.05 -0.58 1.41
C GLY A 51 6.59 -0.41 1.85
N LEU A 52 5.91 -1.49 2.25
CA LEU A 52 4.56 -1.44 2.81
C LEU A 52 4.52 -0.98 4.28
N ASP A 53 5.64 -0.96 4.99
CA ASP A 53 5.72 -0.62 6.41
C ASP A 53 6.73 0.52 6.65
N ASP A 54 6.32 1.75 6.37
CA ASP A 54 7.18 2.94 6.40
C ASP A 54 6.69 4.01 7.41
N PRO A 55 6.67 3.69 8.72
CA PRO A 55 6.21 4.61 9.77
C PRO A 55 7.12 5.84 9.94
N GLU A 56 8.27 5.87 9.27
CA GLU A 56 9.23 6.97 9.31
C GLU A 56 9.29 7.79 8.02
N ALA A 57 8.51 7.42 6.98
CA ALA A 57 8.52 8.06 5.66
C ALA A 57 9.89 8.07 4.98
N LYS A 58 10.61 6.95 5.02
CA LYS A 58 11.92 6.75 4.38
C LYS A 58 11.82 6.53 2.87
N GLY A 59 10.66 6.13 2.36
CA GLY A 59 10.43 5.96 0.94
C GLY A 59 10.54 7.27 0.15
N PRO A 60 10.66 7.19 -1.20
CA PRO A 60 10.78 8.38 -2.03
C PRO A 60 9.53 9.27 -1.95
N PRO A 61 9.66 10.57 -2.31
CA PRO A 61 8.54 11.49 -2.49
C PRO A 61 7.47 10.94 -3.44
N ILE A 62 6.25 11.46 -3.33
CA ILE A 62 5.12 11.07 -4.17
C ILE A 62 4.97 12.13 -5.26
N THR A 63 4.88 11.69 -6.52
CA THR A 63 4.51 12.56 -7.65
C THR A 63 3.00 12.69 -7.73
N LEU A 64 2.50 13.92 -7.72
CA LEU A 64 1.08 14.24 -7.87
C LEU A 64 0.68 14.28 -9.36
N PRO A 65 -0.63 14.25 -9.68
CA PRO A 65 -1.10 14.31 -11.07
C PRO A 65 -0.66 15.55 -11.86
N ASP A 66 -0.35 16.66 -11.18
CA ASP A 66 0.19 17.88 -11.79
C ASP A 66 1.70 17.85 -12.04
N GLY A 67 2.36 16.72 -11.75
CA GLY A 67 3.80 16.51 -11.92
C GLY A 67 4.66 17.04 -10.77
N THR A 68 4.07 17.73 -9.78
CA THR A 68 4.81 18.16 -8.58
C THR A 68 5.14 16.96 -7.69
N THR A 69 6.19 17.10 -6.88
CA THR A 69 6.56 16.07 -5.89
C THR A 69 6.33 16.59 -4.48
N VAL A 70 5.73 15.76 -3.64
CA VAL A 70 5.46 16.06 -2.23
C VAL A 70 6.11 15.02 -1.32
N PRO A 71 6.51 15.40 -0.10
CA PRO A 71 7.02 14.43 0.87
C PRO A 71 6.00 13.33 1.14
N ARG A 72 6.47 12.09 1.20
CA ARG A 72 5.67 10.96 1.66
C ARG A 72 5.26 11.18 3.12
N LEU A 73 4.02 10.84 3.45
CA LEU A 73 3.60 10.78 4.84
C LEU A 73 4.05 9.46 5.49
N PRO A 74 4.41 9.49 6.79
CA PRO A 74 4.48 8.29 7.61
C PRO A 74 3.24 7.43 7.43
N GLY A 75 3.44 6.13 7.23
CA GLY A 75 2.33 5.25 6.97
C GLY A 75 2.71 3.80 6.86
N PHE A 76 1.69 2.95 6.91
CA PHE A 76 1.86 1.55 6.62
C PHE A 76 0.60 0.95 5.99
N ARG A 77 0.79 -0.13 5.23
CA ARG A 77 -0.25 -0.98 4.67
C ARG A 77 -0.24 -2.32 5.38
N ARG A 78 -1.43 -2.83 5.63
CA ARG A 78 -1.72 -4.17 6.13
C ARG A 78 -2.67 -4.86 5.16
N TRP A 79 -2.75 -6.17 5.24
CA TRP A 79 -3.70 -6.95 4.46
C TRP A 79 -4.86 -7.41 5.34
N ILE A 80 -6.06 -7.35 4.77
CA ILE A 80 -7.25 -7.97 5.35
C ILE A 80 -7.19 -9.43 4.94
N TRP A 81 -7.30 -10.32 5.92
CA TRP A 81 -7.04 -11.74 5.75
C TRP A 81 -8.17 -12.58 6.33
N ASP A 82 -8.67 -13.57 5.57
CA ASP A 82 -9.70 -14.51 6.03
C ASP A 82 -9.33 -15.99 5.79
N GLY A 83 -8.05 -16.24 5.56
CA GLY A 83 -7.50 -17.50 5.06
C GLY A 83 -6.71 -17.28 3.77
N GLU A 84 -7.08 -16.25 3.01
CA GLU A 84 -6.36 -15.72 1.86
C GLU A 84 -6.41 -14.18 1.83
N ALA A 85 -5.78 -13.57 0.83
CA ALA A 85 -5.83 -12.13 0.63
C ALA A 85 -7.26 -11.69 0.31
N ALA A 86 -7.88 -10.96 1.25
CA ALA A 86 -9.26 -10.48 1.17
C ALA A 86 -9.36 -8.96 0.97
N GLY A 87 -8.24 -8.24 1.07
CA GLY A 87 -8.18 -6.79 0.84
C GLY A 87 -6.91 -6.15 1.38
N SER A 88 -6.84 -4.83 1.28
CA SER A 88 -5.78 -4.03 1.90
C SER A 88 -6.34 -2.90 2.74
N ILE A 89 -5.61 -2.53 3.78
CA ILE A 89 -5.92 -1.36 4.61
C ILE A 89 -4.64 -0.58 4.88
N GLY A 90 -4.68 0.74 4.73
CA GLY A 90 -3.54 1.61 4.93
C GLY A 90 -3.84 2.74 5.89
N LEU A 91 -2.92 2.96 6.84
CA LEU A 91 -2.93 4.11 7.75
C LEU A 91 -1.81 5.07 7.36
N ARG A 92 -2.10 6.37 7.34
CA ARG A 92 -1.13 7.45 7.13
C ARG A 92 -1.36 8.60 8.10
N TRP A 93 -0.32 9.33 8.48
CA TRP A 93 -0.43 10.43 9.44
C TRP A 93 0.68 11.47 9.27
N GLN A 94 0.49 12.64 9.89
CA GLN A 94 1.54 13.63 10.11
C GLN A 94 2.03 13.52 11.56
N LYS A 95 3.34 13.67 11.80
CA LYS A 95 3.88 13.64 13.17
C LYS A 95 3.38 14.88 13.93
N GLY A 96 2.80 14.67 15.11
CA GLY A 96 2.37 15.75 16.00
C GLY A 96 1.03 16.42 15.64
N THR A 97 0.30 15.94 14.65
CA THR A 97 -1.04 16.47 14.30
C THR A 97 -1.94 15.43 13.65
N SER A 98 -3.25 15.57 13.85
CA SER A 98 -4.29 14.82 13.10
C SER A 98 -4.73 15.54 11.83
N ALA A 99 -4.18 16.72 11.51
CA ALA A 99 -4.44 17.35 10.22
C ALA A 99 -3.79 16.54 9.09
N LEU A 100 -4.37 16.60 7.90
CA LEU A 100 -3.81 16.02 6.67
C LEU A 100 -3.59 17.10 5.62
N PRO A 101 -2.58 16.96 4.74
CA PRO A 101 -2.42 17.85 3.60
C PRO A 101 -3.67 17.80 2.70
N PRO A 102 -4.02 18.89 1.99
CA PRO A 102 -5.24 18.96 1.18
C PRO A 102 -5.38 17.87 0.11
N HIS A 103 -4.26 17.30 -0.36
CA HIS A 103 -4.23 16.24 -1.36
C HIS A 103 -4.40 14.83 -0.77
N VAL A 104 -4.54 14.68 0.54
CA VAL A 104 -4.72 13.39 1.23
C VAL A 104 -6.15 13.26 1.73
N LEU A 105 -6.91 12.36 1.12
CA LEU A 105 -8.36 12.22 1.33
C LEU A 105 -8.78 11.64 2.69
N GLY A 106 -7.82 11.12 3.47
CA GLY A 106 -8.10 10.55 4.79
C GLY A 106 -6.91 9.80 5.39
N HIS A 107 -6.98 9.51 6.69
CA HIS A 107 -5.95 8.75 7.40
C HIS A 107 -5.97 7.28 6.99
N ILE A 108 -7.17 6.73 6.86
CA ILE A 108 -7.42 5.31 6.59
C ILE A 108 -8.02 5.20 5.19
N GLY A 109 -7.49 4.27 4.41
CA GLY A 109 -8.10 3.82 3.16
C GLY A 109 -8.03 2.30 3.08
N TYR A 110 -9.03 1.68 2.47
CA TYR A 110 -9.09 0.23 2.27
C TYR A 110 -9.68 -0.10 0.90
N ALA A 111 -9.38 -1.30 0.40
CA ALA A 111 -9.82 -1.83 -0.89
C ALA A 111 -9.87 -3.36 -0.84
#